data_AF-A0A924KN36-F1
#
_entry.id   AF-A0A924KN36-F1
#
_cell.length_a   1.000
_cell.length_b   1.000
_cell.length_c   1.000
_cell.angle_alpha   90.00
_cell.angle_beta   90.00
_cell.angle_gamma   90.00
#
_symmetry.space_group_name_H-M   'P 1'
#
loop_
_entity.id
_entity.type
_entity.pdbx_description
1 polymer ?
#
loop_
_entity_poly.entity_id
_entity_poly.type
_entity_poly.pdbx_seq_one_letter_code
_entity_poly.pdbx_strand_id
1 'polypeptide(L)'
;MDVGRCNTLLPPDIKKRLVAGDMLGEVAIFSDQATRSTTAVCEKECELLRIKREKVLEFFYQDKTLEFQIARALSHYVAGNTEMVADTRAEFSNSARAELA
;
A
#
# COMPACT_ATOMS: atom_id res chain seq x y z
N MET A 1 -7.91 -0.79 4.67
CA MET A 1 -7.74 -0.99 3.22
C MET A 1 -9.08 -0.81 2.58
N ASP A 2 -9.12 -0.11 1.45
CA ASP A 2 -10.35 0.15 0.72
C ASP A 2 -10.18 -0.32 -0.75
N VAL A 3 -11.17 -1.02 -1.31
CA VAL A 3 -11.21 -1.56 -2.69
C VAL A 3 -12.56 -1.24 -3.28
N GLY A 4 -12.67 -0.61 -4.45
CA GLY A 4 -13.99 -0.12 -4.88
C GLY A 4 -14.16 0.11 -6.36
N ARG A 5 -15.40 0.41 -6.77
CA ARG A 5 -15.71 0.96 -8.10
C ARG A 5 -15.53 2.47 -8.01
N CYS A 6 -14.41 2.95 -8.51
CA CYS A 6 -14.14 4.37 -8.61
C CYS A 6 -13.67 4.66 -10.02
N ASN A 7 -14.30 5.63 -10.70
CA ASN A 7 -13.87 5.99 -12.04
C ASN A 7 -12.70 6.98 -12.01
N THR A 8 -12.39 7.60 -10.87
CA THR A 8 -11.10 8.22 -10.54
C THR A 8 -10.99 8.58 -9.06
N LEU A 9 -9.90 8.16 -8.43
CA LEU A 9 -9.38 8.75 -7.20
C LEU A 9 -7.96 9.28 -7.44
N LEU A 10 -7.67 10.49 -6.96
CA LEU A 10 -6.36 11.15 -7.16
C LEU A 10 -5.71 11.44 -5.81
N PRO A 11 -4.56 10.82 -5.51
CA PRO A 11 -3.69 11.29 -4.45
C PRO A 11 -2.95 12.54 -4.95
N PRO A 12 -3.13 13.71 -4.31
CA PRO A 12 -2.60 14.98 -4.81
C PRO A 12 -1.07 14.95 -4.96
N ASP A 13 -0.39 14.13 -4.16
CA ASP A 13 1.07 14.07 -4.10
C ASP A 13 1.67 13.04 -5.10
N ILE A 14 0.87 12.06 -5.55
CA ILE A 14 1.37 10.89 -6.31
C ILE A 14 0.90 10.91 -7.78
N LYS A 15 0.02 11.86 -8.15
CA LYS A 15 -0.55 12.01 -9.51
C LYS A 15 -1.07 10.70 -10.12
N LYS A 16 -1.50 9.76 -9.27
CA LYS A 16 -1.97 8.43 -9.69
C LYS A 16 -3.48 8.41 -9.73
N ARG A 17 -4.07 7.85 -10.77
CA ARG A 17 -5.52 7.69 -10.92
C ARG A 17 -5.90 6.26 -10.56
N LEU A 18 -6.71 6.06 -9.52
CA LEU A 18 -7.24 4.74 -9.19
C LEU A 18 -8.55 4.48 -9.92
N VAL A 19 -8.72 3.26 -10.42
CA VAL A 19 -9.91 2.77 -11.12
C VAL A 19 -10.60 1.65 -10.34
N ALA A 20 -11.73 1.17 -10.87
CA ALA A 20 -12.48 0.08 -10.26
C ALA A 20 -11.61 -1.18 -10.08
N GLY A 21 -11.58 -1.72 -8.87
CA GLY A 21 -10.77 -2.89 -8.51
C GLY A 21 -9.37 -2.56 -7.99
N ASP A 22 -8.95 -1.30 -8.07
CA ASP A 22 -7.72 -0.87 -7.41
C ASP A 22 -7.89 -0.85 -5.89
N MET A 23 -6.76 -1.04 -5.21
CA MET A 23 -6.64 -1.07 -3.76
C MET A 23 -5.91 0.17 -3.26
N LEU A 24 -6.33 0.71 -2.11
CA LEU A 24 -5.64 1.79 -1.42
C LEU A 24 -5.55 1.59 0.10
N GLY A 25 -4.58 2.25 0.70
CA GLY A 25 -4.32 2.24 2.14
C GLY A 25 -3.56 1.00 2.61
N GLU A 26 -2.93 0.28 1.68
CA GLU A 26 -2.06 -0.86 1.89
C GLU A 26 -0.75 -0.46 2.57
N VAL A 27 -0.16 0.68 2.19
CA VAL A 27 1.09 1.16 2.82
C VAL A 27 0.93 1.34 4.32
N ALA A 28 -0.19 1.92 4.76
CA ALA A 28 -0.48 2.14 6.18
C ALA A 28 -0.72 0.84 6.95
N ILE A 29 -0.98 -0.30 6.29
CA ILE A 29 -1.14 -1.61 6.95
C ILE A 29 0.22 -2.21 7.30
N PHE A 30 1.25 -1.93 6.49
CA PHE A 30 2.57 -2.53 6.62
C PHE A 30 3.64 -1.54 7.11
N SER A 31 3.30 -0.27 7.33
CA SER A 31 4.18 0.69 7.99
C SER A 31 4.20 0.50 9.51
N ASP A 32 5.37 0.73 10.11
CA ASP A 32 5.61 0.60 11.55
C ASP A 32 4.66 1.46 12.39
N GLN A 33 4.40 2.69 11.93
CA GLN A 33 3.56 3.65 12.64
C GLN A 33 2.10 3.67 12.18
N ALA A 34 1.70 2.80 11.25
CA ALA A 34 0.35 2.75 10.72
C ALA A 34 -0.18 4.10 10.18
N THR A 35 0.71 4.99 9.74
CA THR A 35 0.37 6.35 9.33
C THR A 35 -0.14 6.40 7.89
N ARG A 36 -1.06 7.34 7.64
CA ARG A 36 -1.54 7.64 6.28
C ARG A 36 -0.37 8.22 5.47
N SER A 37 0.00 7.57 4.37
CA SER A 37 1.09 8.02 3.50
C SER A 37 0.70 9.13 2.53
N THR A 38 -0.58 9.22 2.14
CA THR A 38 -1.10 10.29 1.27
C THR A 38 -2.61 10.45 1.45
N THR A 39 -3.16 11.56 0.95
CA THR A 39 -4.61 11.79 0.92
C THR A 39 -5.20 11.24 -0.36
N ALA A 40 -6.42 10.70 -0.29
CA ALA A 40 -7.14 10.14 -1.42
C ALA A 40 -8.44 10.93 -1.58
N VAL A 41 -8.68 11.52 -2.76
CA VAL A 41 -9.88 12.33 -3.04
C VAL A 41 -10.64 11.75 -4.23
N CYS A 42 -11.94 11.51 -4.05
CA CYS A 42 -12.82 11.05 -5.12
C CYS A 42 -13.13 12.21 -6.07
N GLU A 43 -12.85 12.06 -7.37
CA GLU A 43 -13.25 13.06 -8.38
C GLU A 43 -14.75 12.97 -8.75
N LYS A 44 -15.35 11.79 -8.51
CA LYS A 44 -16.75 11.46 -8.79
C LYS A 44 -17.31 10.63 -7.62
N GLU A 45 -18.59 10.31 -7.69
CA GLU A 45 -19.18 9.31 -6.80
C GLU A 45 -18.45 7.97 -6.93
N CYS A 46 -17.99 7.44 -5.80
CA CYS A 46 -17.22 6.19 -5.73
C CYS A 46 -17.78 5.32 -4.61
N GLU A 47 -17.90 4.03 -4.88
CA GLU A 47 -18.27 3.02 -3.89
C GLU A 47 -17.02 2.25 -3.48
N LEU A 48 -16.72 2.22 -2.18
CA LEU A 48 -15.55 1.56 -1.62
C LEU A 48 -15.97 0.44 -0.65
N LEU A 49 -15.41 -0.74 -0.84
CA LEU A 49 -15.41 -1.84 0.12
C LEU A 49 -14.27 -1.64 1.10
N ARG A 50 -14.54 -1.73 2.40
CA ARG A 50 -13.56 -1.51 3.45
C ARG A 50 -13.28 -2.78 4.23
N ILE A 51 -12.00 -3.06 4.47
CA ILE A 51 -11.55 -4.10 5.39
C ILE A 51 -10.60 -3.52 6.44
N LYS A 52 -10.76 -4.00 7.68
CA LYS A 52 -9.94 -3.59 8.84
C LYS A 52 -8.53 -4.17 8.74
N ARG A 53 -7.55 -3.47 9.31
CA ARG A 53 -6.12 -3.87 9.29
C ARG A 53 -5.92 -5.27 9.83
N GLU A 54 -6.56 -5.59 10.96
CA GLU A 54 -6.40 -6.86 11.66
C GLU A 54 -6.84 -8.03 10.77
N LYS A 55 -7.93 -7.85 10.03
CA LYS A 55 -8.41 -8.86 9.07
C LYS A 55 -7.52 -9.00 7.85
N VAL A 56 -6.92 -7.91 7.37
CA VAL A 56 -5.93 -7.99 6.29
C VAL A 56 -4.71 -8.79 6.73
N LEU A 57 -4.20 -8.53 7.95
CA LEU A 57 -3.06 -9.27 8.49
C LEU A 57 -3.39 -10.74 8.74
N GLU A 58 -4.57 -11.05 9.27
CA GLU A 58 -5.05 -12.42 9.44
C GLU A 58 -5.09 -13.17 8.10
N PHE A 59 -5.67 -12.56 7.06
CA PHE A 59 -5.71 -13.16 5.73
C PHE A 59 -4.35 -13.21 5.05
N PHE A 60 -3.46 -12.25 5.29
CA PHE A 60 -2.10 -12.28 4.76
C PHE A 60 -1.36 -13.57 5.17
N TYR A 61 -1.60 -14.07 6.39
CA TYR A 61 -1.02 -15.32 6.86
C TYR A 61 -1.74 -16.58 6.36
N GLN A 62 -2.98 -16.46 5.87
CA GLN A 62 -3.85 -17.60 5.54
C GLN A 62 -4.07 -17.80 4.03
N ASP A 63 -4.05 -16.73 3.24
CA ASP A 63 -4.38 -16.73 1.82
C ASP A 63 -3.25 -16.15 0.96
N LYS A 64 -2.59 -17.04 0.22
CA LYS A 64 -1.50 -16.70 -0.71
C LYS A 64 -1.94 -15.77 -1.85
N THR A 65 -3.20 -15.82 -2.24
CA THR A 65 -3.73 -14.95 -3.31
C THR A 65 -3.76 -13.50 -2.84
N LEU A 66 -4.22 -13.27 -1.61
CA LEU A 66 -4.25 -11.95 -1.02
C LEU A 66 -2.83 -11.40 -0.80
N GLU A 67 -1.92 -12.25 -0.32
CA GLU A 67 -0.49 -11.91 -0.17
C GLU A 67 0.09 -11.36 -1.49
N PHE A 68 -0.12 -12.04 -2.61
CA PHE A 68 0.35 -11.60 -3.93
C PHE A 68 -0.32 -10.29 -4.40
N GLN A 69 -1.61 -10.10 -4.13
CA GLN A 69 -2.30 -8.85 -4.48
C GLN A 69 -1.75 -7.65 -3.72
N ILE A 70 -1.44 -7.83 -2.44
CA ILE A 70 -0.80 -6.81 -1.60
C ILE A 70 0.62 -6.50 -2.10
N ALA A 71 1.43 -7.52 -2.37
CA ALA A 71 2.79 -7.34 -2.89
C ALA A 71 2.78 -6.58 -4.23
N ARG A 72 1.86 -6.93 -5.13
CA ARG A 72 1.68 -6.23 -6.41
C ARG A 72 1.26 -4.77 -6.20
N ALA A 73 0.31 -4.50 -5.30
CA ALA A 73 -0.10 -3.14 -4.97
C ALA A 73 1.08 -2.29 -4.46
N LEU A 74 1.88 -2.83 -3.53
CA LEU A 74 3.08 -2.18 -2.99
C LEU A 74 4.15 -1.94 -4.08
N SER A 75 4.33 -2.87 -5.03
CA SER A 75 5.26 -2.68 -6.15
C SER A 75 4.90 -1.48 -7.04
N HIS A 76 3.60 -1.18 -7.19
CA HIS A 76 3.13 -0.03 -7.93
C HIS A 76 3.35 1.31 -7.20
N TYR A 77 3.69 1.27 -5.91
CA TYR A 77 4.10 2.46 -5.15
C TYR A 77 5.59 2.75 -5.38
N VAL A 78 6.41 1.69 -5.39
CA VAL A 78 7.86 1.72 -5.63
C VAL A 78 8.22 2.21 -7.04
N ALA A 79 7.46 1.80 -8.07
CA ALA A 79 7.71 2.19 -9.45
C ALA A 79 7.40 3.67 -9.76
N GLY A 80 6.60 4.34 -8.91
CA GLY A 80 6.23 5.75 -9.06
C GLY A 80 7.02 6.73 -8.19
N ASN A 81 7.59 6.26 -7.07
CA ASN A 81 8.35 7.05 -6.10
C ASN A 81 9.72 6.39 -5.82
N THR A 82 10.71 6.65 -6.66
CA THR A 82 12.07 6.09 -6.54
C THR A 82 12.84 6.57 -5.30
N GLU A 83 12.47 7.71 -4.71
CA GLU A 83 13.15 8.27 -3.54
C GLU A 83 12.91 7.47 -2.26
N MET A 84 11.73 6.84 -2.11
CA MET A 84 11.35 6.12 -0.90
C MET A 84 12.02 4.73 -0.78
N VAL A 85 12.44 4.15 -1.91
CA VAL A 85 13.11 2.83 -1.98
C VAL A 85 14.54 2.89 -1.45
N ALA A 86 15.19 4.05 -1.57
CA ALA A 86 16.55 4.25 -1.09
C ALA A 86 16.63 4.09 0.44
N ASP A 87 15.59 4.54 1.15
CA ASP A 87 15.50 4.47 2.62
C ASP A 87 15.30 3.02 3.09
N THR A 88 14.37 2.30 2.46
CA THR A 88 14.12 0.88 2.76
C THR A 88 15.36 0.01 2.48
N ARG A 89 16.09 0.25 1.37
CA ARG A 89 17.34 -0.47 1.07
C ARG A 89 18.43 -0.20 2.11
N ALA A 90 18.50 1.02 2.66
CA ALA A 90 19.43 1.37 3.72
C ALA A 90 19.08 0.65 5.04
N GLU A 91 17.80 0.54 5.38
CA GLU A 91 17.33 -0.18 6.58
C GLU A 91 17.56 -1.70 6.48
N PHE A 92 17.23 -2.33 5.35
CA PHE A 92 17.52 -3.75 5.12
C PHE A 92 19.04 -4.04 5.14
N SER A 93 19.86 -3.15 4.56
CA SER A 93 21.32 -3.30 4.59
C SER A 93 21.92 -3.15 6.00
N ASN A 94 21.29 -2.36 6.87
CA ASN A 94 21.74 -2.17 8.25
C ASN A 94 21.27 -3.30 9.16
N SER A 95 20.04 -3.81 8.97
CA SER A 95 19.53 -4.99 9.67
C SER A 95 20.35 -6.24 9.34
N ALA A 96 20.68 -6.47 8.06
CA ALA A 96 21.52 -7.61 7.66
C ALA A 96 22.95 -7.54 8.23
N ARG A 97 23.47 -6.33 8.47
CA ARG A 97 24.80 -6.15 9.11
C ARG A 97 24.78 -6.38 10.61
N ALA A 98 23.66 -6.15 11.28
CA ALA A 98 23.50 -6.37 12.72
C ALA A 98 23.41 -7.85 13.11
N GLU A 99 23.02 -8.74 12.18
CA GLU A 99 22.95 -10.20 12.43
C GLU A 99 24.29 -10.93 12.18
N LEU A 100 25.29 -10.24 11.65
CA LEU A 100 26.63 -10.78 11.33
C LEU A 100 27.74 -10.29 12.28
N ALA A 101 27.39 -9.54 13.33
CA ALA A 101 28.27 -9.02 14.38
C ALA A 101 27.97 -9.67 15.73
#